data_AF-A9UR25-F1
#
_entry.id   AF-A9UR25-F1
#
_cell.length_a   1.000
_cell.length_b   1.000
_cell.length_c   1.000
_cell.angle_alpha   90.00
_cell.angle_beta   90.00
_cell.angle_gamma   90.00
#
_symmetry.space_group_name_H-M   'P 1'
#
loop_
_entity.id
_entity.type
_entity.pdbx_description
1 polymer ?
#
loop_
_entity_poly.entity_id
_entity_poly.type
_entity_poly.pdbx_seq_one_letter_code
_entity_poly.pdbx_strand_id
1 'polypeptide(L)'
;ELDSAKFTKLCKETKLISKSLTTTDADLIFTRVKAKGQRKIGFAEFRSALEEVAKKTGQDVSAVEAKVTRAGGPQSSGTQADSGGVLDRMTDTSQYTGSHKERFDSEGHGKGLAGRDSTAKGTGHIPA
;
A
#
# COMPACT_ATOMS: atom_id res chain seq x y z
N GLU A 1 16.30 7.91 -11.50
CA GLU A 1 14.90 7.67 -11.92
C GLU A 1 14.06 7.26 -10.72
N LEU A 2 12.80 7.66 -10.69
CA LEU A 2 11.90 7.47 -9.56
C LEU A 2 10.58 6.89 -10.02
N ASP A 3 10.08 5.84 -9.35
CA ASP A 3 8.74 5.28 -9.57
C ASP A 3 7.69 5.92 -8.64
N SER A 4 6.40 5.71 -8.94
CA SER A 4 5.29 6.35 -8.21
C SER A 4 5.27 5.96 -6.73
N ALA A 5 5.59 4.71 -6.40
CA ALA A 5 5.61 4.23 -5.03
C ALA A 5 6.72 4.93 -4.23
N LYS A 6 7.93 5.05 -4.79
CA LYS A 6 9.03 5.79 -4.17
C LYS A 6 8.74 7.27 -4.02
N PHE A 7 8.06 7.90 -4.99
CA PHE A 7 7.64 9.30 -4.88
C PHE A 7 6.66 9.50 -3.73
N THR A 8 5.61 8.68 -3.68
CA THR A 8 4.61 8.74 -2.61
C THR A 8 5.24 8.47 -1.23
N LYS A 9 6.20 7.56 -1.16
CA LYS A 9 6.96 7.29 0.07
C LYS A 9 7.82 8.48 0.49
N LEU A 10 8.53 9.11 -0.45
CA LEU A 10 9.31 10.33 -0.20
C LEU A 10 8.42 11.44 0.39
N CYS A 11 7.23 11.66 -0.18
CA CYS A 11 6.29 12.65 0.34
C CYS A 11 5.83 12.32 1.77
N LYS A 12 5.69 11.04 2.13
CA LYS A 12 5.37 10.61 3.50
C LYS A 12 6.53 10.86 4.47
N GLU A 13 7.73 10.42 4.11
CA GLU A 13 8.92 10.51 4.98
C GLU A 13 9.37 11.96 5.22
N THR A 14 9.21 12.83 4.22
CA THR A 14 9.50 14.27 4.32
C THR A 14 8.39 15.06 5.03
N LYS A 15 7.31 14.40 5.48
CA LYS A 15 6.12 15.02 6.09
C LYS A 15 5.50 16.11 5.20
N LEU A 16 5.52 15.87 3.89
CA LEU A 16 4.81 16.71 2.90
C LEU A 16 3.34 16.28 2.75
N ILE A 17 3.03 15.01 3.04
CA ILE A 17 1.64 14.56 3.15
C ILE A 17 0.96 15.30 4.30
N SER A 18 -0.15 15.96 3.99
CA SER A 18 -0.96 16.72 4.93
C SER A 18 -2.43 16.61 4.55
N LYS A 19 -3.33 17.32 5.24
CA LYS A 19 -4.75 17.36 4.88
C LYS A 19 -4.98 17.93 3.47
N SER A 20 -4.08 18.80 2.97
CA SER A 20 -4.18 19.39 1.63
C SER A 20 -3.49 18.57 0.54
N LEU A 21 -2.51 17.75 0.91
CA LEU A 21 -1.79 16.87 -0.01
C LEU A 21 -1.87 15.44 0.49
N THR A 22 -2.80 14.67 -0.09
CA THR A 22 -3.00 13.26 0.26
C THR A 22 -2.06 12.34 -0.54
N THR A 23 -1.97 11.08 -0.13
CA THR A 23 -1.28 10.02 -0.89
C THR A 23 -1.80 9.89 -2.32
N THR A 24 -3.11 10.01 -2.50
CA THR A 24 -3.75 9.99 -3.82
C THR A 24 -3.32 11.20 -4.65
N ASP A 25 -3.22 12.37 -4.03
CA ASP A 25 -2.75 13.58 -4.72
C ASP A 25 -1.30 13.46 -5.18
N ALA A 26 -0.43 12.86 -4.36
CA ALA A 26 0.95 12.59 -4.75
C ALA A 26 1.03 11.66 -5.99
N ASP A 27 0.20 10.62 -6.04
CA ASP A 27 0.14 9.70 -7.17
C ASP A 27 -0.45 10.36 -8.44
N LEU A 28 -1.44 11.23 -8.28
CA LEU A 28 -2.00 12.04 -9.37
C LEU A 28 -0.97 13.04 -9.92
N ILE A 29 -0.21 13.70 -9.05
CA ILE A 29 0.88 14.62 -9.45
C ILE A 29 1.94 13.83 -10.24
N PHE A 30 2.37 12.67 -9.74
CA PHE A 30 3.31 11.79 -10.45
C PHE A 30 2.79 11.38 -11.83
N THR A 31 1.52 10.99 -11.92
CA THR A 31 0.87 10.58 -13.17
C THR A 31 0.77 11.74 -14.17
N ARG A 32 0.62 12.98 -13.68
CA ARG A 32 0.57 14.19 -14.51
C ARG A 32 1.95 14.57 -15.07
N VAL A 33 3.01 14.45 -14.26
CA VAL A 33 4.36 14.86 -14.68
C VAL A 33 5.09 13.81 -15.51
N LYS A 34 4.76 12.52 -15.36
CA LYS A 34 5.42 11.45 -16.11
C LYS A 34 4.99 11.46 -17.57
N ALA A 35 5.94 11.19 -18.47
CA ALA A 35 5.60 10.93 -19.86
C ALA A 35 4.60 9.75 -20.00
N LYS A 36 3.65 9.88 -20.95
CA LYS A 36 2.62 8.86 -21.20
C LYS A 36 3.27 7.51 -21.54
N GLY A 37 2.84 6.46 -20.85
CA GLY A 37 3.40 5.10 -21.00
C GLY A 37 4.63 4.81 -20.14
N GLN A 38 5.27 5.81 -19.53
CA GLN A 38 6.40 5.58 -18.64
C GLN A 38 5.98 5.19 -17.23
N ARG A 39 6.80 4.35 -16.58
CA ARG A 39 6.61 3.91 -15.19
C ARG A 39 7.48 4.68 -14.19
N LYS A 40 8.45 5.43 -14.69
CA LYS A 40 9.42 6.19 -13.90
C LYS A 40 9.55 7.61 -14.44
N ILE A 41 9.98 8.51 -13.57
CA ILE A 41 10.34 9.89 -13.90
C ILE A 41 11.84 10.14 -13.70
N GLY A 42 12.41 11.00 -14.53
CA GLY A 42 13.75 11.54 -14.41
C GLY A 42 13.83 12.74 -13.47
N PHE A 43 15.01 13.37 -13.38
CA PHE A 43 15.23 14.50 -12.48
C PHE A 43 14.45 15.77 -12.88
N ALA A 44 14.32 16.04 -14.18
CA ALA A 44 13.57 17.20 -14.68
C ALA A 44 12.08 17.12 -14.30
N GLU A 45 11.45 15.98 -14.58
CA GLU A 45 10.05 15.70 -14.23
C GLU A 45 9.85 15.67 -12.71
N PHE A 46 10.84 15.17 -11.97
CA PHE A 46 10.84 15.21 -10.50
C PHE A 46 10.82 16.64 -9.95
N ARG A 47 11.61 17.55 -10.54
CA ARG A 47 11.59 18.97 -10.16
C ARG A 47 10.22 19.60 -10.41
N SER A 48 9.62 19.34 -11.58
CA SER A 48 8.25 19.78 -11.86
C SER A 48 7.23 19.18 -10.90
N ALA A 49 7.41 17.95 -10.44
CA ALA A 49 6.56 17.35 -9.42
C ALA A 49 6.66 18.09 -8.08
N LEU A 50 7.87 18.51 -7.67
CA LEU A 50 8.08 19.28 -6.44
C LEU A 50 7.43 20.67 -6.51
N GLU A 51 7.44 21.31 -7.68
CA GLU A 51 6.73 22.58 -7.89
C GLU A 51 5.21 22.43 -7.73
N GLU A 52 4.61 21.37 -8.29
CA GLU A 52 3.19 21.09 -8.13
C GLU A 52 2.83 20.72 -6.67
N VAL A 53 3.72 19.99 -5.98
CA VAL A 53 3.60 19.69 -4.55
C VAL A 53 3.65 20.98 -3.71
N ALA A 54 4.56 21.89 -4.01
CA ALA A 54 4.69 23.18 -3.34
C ALA A 54 3.43 24.03 -3.51
N LYS A 55 2.92 24.15 -4.75
CA LYS A 55 1.65 24.85 -5.05
C LYS A 55 0.48 24.27 -4.26
N LYS A 56 0.39 22.95 -4.15
CA LYS A 56 -0.72 22.28 -3.45
C LYS A 56 -0.62 22.35 -1.93
N THR A 57 0.60 22.38 -1.39
CA THR A 57 0.84 22.50 0.06
C THR A 57 0.91 23.95 0.54
N GLY A 58 0.99 24.93 -0.36
CA GLY A 58 1.19 26.33 -0.02
C GLY A 58 2.57 26.61 0.60
N GLN A 59 3.55 25.73 0.35
CA GLN A 59 4.92 25.89 0.80
C GLN A 59 5.79 26.43 -0.33
N ASP A 60 6.87 27.11 0.02
CA ASP A 60 7.86 27.52 -0.97
C ASP A 60 8.60 26.32 -1.55
N VAL A 61 8.92 26.37 -2.85
CA VAL A 61 9.64 25.29 -3.55
C VAL A 61 10.98 25.00 -2.85
N SER A 62 11.69 26.03 -2.40
CA SER A 62 12.96 25.88 -1.67
C SER A 62 12.78 25.15 -0.34
N ALA A 63 11.67 25.39 0.36
CA ALA A 63 11.37 24.70 1.62
C ALA A 63 11.05 23.21 1.38
N VAL A 64 10.37 22.88 0.28
CA VAL A 64 10.10 21.50 -0.12
C VAL A 64 11.40 20.78 -0.52
N GLU A 65 12.23 21.41 -1.35
CA GLU A 65 13.54 20.89 -1.77
C GLU A 65 14.48 20.67 -0.57
N ALA A 66 14.51 21.60 0.39
CA ALA A 66 15.28 21.46 1.62
C ALA A 66 14.82 20.25 2.46
N LYS A 67 13.51 20.00 2.57
CA LYS A 67 12.97 18.83 3.26
C LYS A 67 13.37 17.52 2.58
N VAL A 68 13.28 17.49 1.25
CA VAL A 68 13.68 16.33 0.43
C VAL A 68 15.18 16.04 0.56
N THR A 69 16.00 17.09 0.52
CA THR A 69 17.47 16.98 0.64
C THR A 69 17.87 16.51 2.03
N ARG A 70 17.25 17.06 3.08
CA ARG A 70 17.47 16.62 4.46
C ARG A 70 17.06 15.17 4.69
N ALA A 71 16.05 14.67 3.98
CA ALA A 71 15.62 13.27 4.07
C ALA A 71 16.55 12.28 3.34
N GLY A 72 17.59 12.75 2.64
CA GLY A 72 18.53 11.88 1.93
C GLY A 72 17.94 11.27 0.64
N GLY A 73 16.88 11.88 0.10
CA GLY A 73 16.21 11.40 -1.11
C GLY A 73 15.29 10.18 -0.87
N PRO A 74 14.77 9.58 -1.95
CA PRO A 74 13.79 8.49 -1.88
C PRO A 74 14.43 7.19 -1.37
N GLN A 75 14.27 6.90 -0.07
CA GLN A 75 14.86 5.73 0.56
C GLN A 75 13.93 4.51 0.48
N SER A 76 14.49 3.37 0.08
CA SER A 76 13.79 2.08 0.05
C SER A 76 14.00 1.30 1.36
N SER A 77 13.43 1.76 2.46
CA SER A 77 13.15 0.86 3.60
C SER A 77 11.90 0.01 3.30
N GLY A 78 11.90 -1.26 3.69
CA GLY A 78 10.78 -2.18 3.46
C GLY A 78 9.44 -1.63 3.97
N THR A 79 8.35 -2.01 3.32
CA THR A 79 7.00 -1.53 3.66
C THR A 79 6.58 -2.09 5.01
N GLN A 80 6.29 -1.22 5.98
CA GLN A 80 5.60 -1.63 7.19
C GLN A 80 4.10 -1.65 6.94
N ALA A 81 3.44 -2.74 7.31
CA ALA A 81 2.00 -2.89 7.15
C ALA A 81 1.26 -1.85 8.00
N ASP A 82 0.23 -1.24 7.42
CA ASP A 82 -0.64 -0.33 8.15
C ASP A 82 -1.63 -1.14 8.99
N SER A 83 -1.44 -1.15 10.31
CA SER A 83 -2.31 -1.86 11.28
C SER A 83 -3.56 -1.04 11.61
N GLY A 84 -4.31 -0.62 10.59
CA GLY A 84 -5.55 0.12 10.79
C GLY A 84 -6.67 -0.76 11.34
N GLY A 85 -7.55 -0.22 12.19
CA GLY A 85 -8.68 -0.96 12.79
C GLY A 85 -9.71 -1.50 11.77
N VAL A 86 -9.71 -0.99 10.54
CA VAL A 86 -10.51 -1.57 9.45
C VAL A 86 -9.96 -2.92 9.03
N LEU A 87 -8.63 -3.07 8.96
CA LEU A 87 -7.99 -4.33 8.60
C LEU A 87 -8.28 -5.38 9.67
N ASP A 88 -8.13 -5.00 10.95
CA ASP A 88 -8.45 -5.85 12.10
C ASP A 88 -9.89 -6.41 12.03
N ARG A 89 -10.88 -5.54 11.79
CA ARG A 89 -12.28 -5.96 11.61
C ARG A 89 -12.49 -6.87 10.39
N MET A 90 -11.75 -6.64 9.31
CA MET A 90 -11.85 -7.46 8.08
C MET A 90 -11.16 -8.82 8.22
N THR A 91 -10.20 -8.94 9.14
CA THR A 91 -9.44 -10.16 9.39
C THR A 91 -9.83 -10.88 10.68
N ASP A 92 -10.78 -10.36 11.46
CA ASP A 92 -11.30 -11.00 12.67
C ASP A 92 -12.11 -12.26 12.30
N THR A 93 -11.47 -13.41 12.47
CA THR A 93 -12.07 -14.72 12.20
C THR A 93 -13.09 -15.13 13.26
N SER A 94 -13.14 -14.48 14.43
CA SER A 94 -14.10 -14.79 15.49
C SER A 94 -15.54 -14.43 15.12
N GLN A 95 -15.72 -13.50 14.18
CA GLN A 95 -17.02 -13.09 13.65
C GLN A 95 -17.60 -14.08 12.62
N TYR A 96 -16.84 -15.10 12.20
CA TYR A 96 -17.35 -16.10 11.26
C TYR A 96 -18.36 -17.03 11.92
N THR A 97 -19.44 -17.33 11.19
CA THR A 97 -20.54 -18.17 11.65
C THR A 97 -20.75 -19.39 10.74
N GLY A 98 -21.53 -20.37 11.21
CA GLY A 98 -21.81 -21.59 10.45
C GLY A 98 -20.54 -22.38 10.09
N SER A 99 -20.55 -23.01 8.91
CA SER A 99 -19.43 -23.83 8.41
C SER A 99 -18.12 -23.07 8.17
N HIS A 100 -18.16 -21.73 8.13
CA HIS A 100 -16.94 -20.92 8.06
C HIS A 100 -16.20 -20.87 9.40
N LYS A 101 -16.91 -20.94 10.53
CA LYS A 101 -16.31 -20.97 11.87
C LYS A 101 -15.44 -22.22 12.08
N GLU A 102 -15.90 -23.36 11.57
CA GLU A 102 -15.19 -24.65 11.66
C GLU A 102 -13.83 -24.64 10.95
N ARG A 103 -13.60 -23.69 10.05
CA ARG A 103 -12.34 -23.56 9.29
C ARG A 103 -11.19 -22.97 10.12
N PHE A 104 -11.48 -22.39 11.29
CA PHE A 104 -10.51 -21.69 12.12
C PHE A 104 -10.48 -22.27 13.54
N ASP A 105 -9.35 -22.14 14.23
CA ASP A 105 -9.23 -22.44 15.65
C ASP A 105 -9.62 -21.24 16.53
N SER A 106 -9.51 -21.42 17.85
CA SER A 106 -9.84 -20.38 18.84
C SER A 106 -8.90 -19.17 18.79
N GLU A 107 -7.71 -19.32 18.22
CA GLU A 107 -6.72 -18.25 18.04
C GLU A 107 -6.86 -17.58 16.65
N GLY A 108 -7.77 -18.09 15.80
CA GLY A 108 -8.05 -17.57 14.48
C GLY A 108 -7.16 -18.12 13.37
N HIS A 109 -6.36 -19.15 13.65
CA HIS A 109 -5.56 -19.83 12.63
C HIS A 109 -6.41 -20.82 11.85
N GLY A 110 -6.16 -20.92 10.54
CA GLY A 110 -6.87 -21.83 9.67
C GLY A 110 -6.52 -23.30 9.96
N LYS A 111 -7.51 -24.14 10.22
CA LYS A 111 -7.37 -25.59 10.48
C LYS A 111 -7.08 -26.43 9.22
N GLY A 112 -6.99 -25.80 8.05
CA GLY A 112 -6.69 -26.48 6.79
C GLY A 112 -7.73 -27.55 6.41
N LEU A 113 -7.29 -28.77 6.14
CA LEU A 113 -8.14 -29.91 5.76
C LEU A 113 -9.14 -30.29 6.86
N ALA A 114 -8.74 -30.21 8.13
CA ALA A 114 -9.57 -30.62 9.26
C ALA A 114 -10.79 -29.70 9.47
N GLY A 115 -10.71 -28.45 8.99
CA GLY A 115 -11.81 -27.48 9.08
C GLY A 115 -12.72 -27.42 7.86
N ARG A 116 -12.53 -28.30 6.86
CA ARG A 116 -13.35 -28.34 5.64
C ARG A 116 -14.41 -29.43 5.73
N ASP A 117 -15.64 -29.09 5.35
CA ASP A 117 -16.82 -29.98 5.27
C ASP A 117 -16.64 -31.15 4.29
N SER A 118 -15.65 -31.06 3.40
CA SER A 118 -15.27 -32.11 2.46
C SER A 118 -14.36 -33.13 3.13
N THR A 119 -14.84 -33.90 4.10
CA THR A 119 -14.18 -35.16 4.46
C THR A 119 -14.13 -36.02 3.21
N ALA A 120 -12.94 -36.48 2.79
CA ALA A 120 -12.76 -37.27 1.57
C ALA A 120 -13.76 -38.44 1.55
N LYS A 121 -14.76 -38.38 0.66
CA LYS A 121 -15.77 -39.43 0.53
C LYS A 121 -15.15 -40.64 -0.17
N GLY A 122 -14.55 -41.53 0.62
CA GLY A 122 -14.29 -42.95 0.30
C GLY A 122 -13.43 -43.26 -0.93
N THR A 123 -12.69 -44.36 -0.89
CA THR A 123 -12.05 -44.93 -2.09
C THR A 123 -13.14 -45.58 -2.95
N GLY A 124 -13.70 -44.84 -3.92
CA GLY A 124 -14.66 -45.39 -4.87
C GLY A 124 -14.04 -46.57 -5.63
N HIS A 125 -14.52 -47.79 -5.38
CA HIS A 125 -14.14 -48.98 -6.14
C HIS A 125 -15.06 -49.12 -7.34
N ILE A 126 -14.49 -49.16 -8.54
CA ILE A 126 -15.21 -49.45 -9.79
C ILE A 126 -14.90 -50.91 -10.12
N PRO A 127 -15.86 -51.86 -10.03
CA PRO A 127 -15.60 -53.24 -10.40
C PRO A 127 -15.42 -53.36 -11.92
N ALA A 128 -14.57 -54.31 -12.32
CA ALA A 128 -14.20 -54.60 -13.71
C ALA A 128 -15.33 -55.23 -14.52
#